data_AF-A0A7K2E080-F1
#
_entry.id   AF-A0A7K2E080-F1
#
_cell.length_a   1.000
_cell.length_b   1.000
_cell.length_c   1.000
_cell.angle_alpha   90.00
_cell.angle_beta   90.00
_cell.angle_gamma   90.00
#
_symmetry.space_group_name_H-M   'P 1'
#
loop_
_entity.id
_entity.type
_entity.pdbx_description
1 polymer ?
#
loop_
_entity_poly.entity_id
_entity_poly.type
_entity_poly.pdbx_seq_one_letter_code
_entity_poly.pdbx_strand_id
1 'polypeptide(L)'
;MEDFEAFLDGGGLVEADDDMPDAYRRAVFAFIEMHANSELMGALTERDWIPKTPGLRHKMAVLAKTQDEIGHGHLLYMIAADLGVKTRTQMLEDLFAGKSRFHNVFHYRAVTWGDQV
;
A
#
# COMPACT_ATOMS: atom_id res chain seq x y z
N MET A 1 23.06 -9.31 15.08
CA MET A 1 23.05 -8.45 13.87
C MET A 1 23.92 -9.09 12.81
N GLU A 2 25.19 -9.42 13.13
CA GLU A 2 26.08 -10.18 12.22
C GLU A 2 25.46 -11.49 11.69
N ASP A 3 24.88 -12.35 12.54
CA ASP A 3 24.27 -13.60 12.09
C ASP A 3 23.06 -13.38 11.15
N PHE A 4 22.29 -12.31 11.39
CA PHE A 4 21.12 -11.97 10.57
C PHE A 4 21.56 -11.39 9.22
N GLU A 5 22.60 -10.56 9.19
CA GLU A 5 23.19 -10.04 7.97
C GLU A 5 23.80 -11.17 7.13
N ALA A 6 24.53 -12.10 7.75
CA ALA A 6 25.07 -13.27 7.07
C ALA A 6 23.96 -14.17 6.48
N PHE A 7 22.83 -14.32 7.17
CA PHE A 7 21.66 -15.03 6.65
C PHE A 7 21.11 -14.36 5.38
N LEU A 8 20.95 -13.03 5.40
CA LEU A 8 20.48 -12.26 4.23
C LEU A 8 21.47 -12.31 3.06
N ASP A 9 22.77 -12.14 3.33
CA ASP A 9 23.83 -12.20 2.31
C ASP A 9 23.94 -13.59 1.66
N GLY A 10 23.56 -14.64 2.41
CA GLY A 10 23.43 -16.00 1.91
C GLY A 10 22.19 -16.26 1.05
N GLY A 11 21.31 -15.26 0.86
CA GLY A 11 20.05 -15.37 0.12
C GLY A 11 18.89 -15.90 0.96
N GLY A 12 19.00 -15.85 2.28
CA GLY A 12 17.92 -16.20 3.21
C GLY A 12 16.69 -15.31 3.01
N LEU A 13 15.51 -15.92 3.06
CA LEU A 13 14.22 -15.23 3.05
C LEU A 13 13.70 -15.14 4.47
N VAL A 14 13.30 -13.93 4.88
CA VAL A 14 12.76 -13.67 6.22
C VAL A 14 11.24 -13.74 6.16
N GLU A 15 10.67 -14.68 6.89
CA GLU A 15 9.22 -14.83 7.09
C GLU A 15 8.76 -14.02 8.32
N ALA A 16 7.45 -13.82 8.48
CA ALA A 16 6.91 -12.93 9.52
C ALA A 16 7.17 -13.42 10.96
N ASP A 17 7.19 -14.74 11.15
CA ASP A 17 7.40 -15.45 12.41
C ASP A 17 8.86 -15.77 12.71
N ASP A 18 9.77 -15.49 11.77
CA ASP A 18 11.21 -15.62 12.00
C ASP A 18 11.72 -14.63 13.06
N ASP A 19 12.79 -15.03 13.74
CA ASP A 19 13.54 -14.11 14.58
C ASP A 19 14.26 -13.10 13.69
N MET A 20 13.98 -11.81 13.93
CA MET A 20 14.57 -10.70 13.17
C MET A 20 14.78 -9.50 14.10
N PRO A 21 15.81 -8.67 13.86
CA PRO A 21 16.04 -7.47 14.66
C PRO A 21 14.82 -6.54 14.67
N ASP A 22 14.44 -6.00 15.84
CA ASP A 22 13.28 -5.10 15.98
C ASP A 22 13.38 -3.87 15.06
N ALA A 23 14.58 -3.31 14.89
CA ALA A 23 14.81 -2.20 13.96
C ALA A 23 14.50 -2.59 12.50
N TYR A 24 14.84 -3.80 12.08
CA TYR A 24 14.52 -4.32 10.75
C TYR A 24 13.01 -4.52 10.59
N ARG A 25 12.37 -5.19 11.56
CA ARG A 25 10.92 -5.40 11.59
C ARG A 25 10.15 -4.09 11.45
N ARG A 26 10.54 -3.06 12.20
CA ARG A 26 9.92 -1.72 12.14
C ARG A 26 10.15 -1.02 10.81
N ALA A 27 11.33 -1.15 10.23
CA ALA A 27 11.64 -0.55 8.93
C ALA A 27 10.83 -1.19 7.80
N VAL A 28 10.76 -2.52 7.75
CA VAL A 28 9.94 -3.26 6.78
C VAL A 28 8.47 -2.94 6.99
N PHE A 29 7.98 -2.93 8.24
CA PHE A 29 6.61 -2.53 8.55
C PHE A 29 6.28 -1.13 8.03
N ALA A 30 7.12 -0.13 8.32
CA ALA A 30 6.86 1.24 7.89
C ALA A 30 6.83 1.38 6.37
N PHE A 31 7.67 0.61 5.66
CA PHE A 31 7.66 0.55 4.20
C PHE A 31 6.36 -0.06 3.66
N ILE A 32 5.96 -1.24 4.17
CA ILE A 32 4.75 -1.93 3.70
C ILE A 32 3.49 -1.15 4.07
N GLU A 33 3.41 -0.53 5.27
CA GLU A 33 2.29 0.34 5.67
C GLU A 33 2.15 1.53 4.71
N MET A 34 3.25 2.22 4.40
CA MET A 34 3.24 3.32 3.44
C MET A 34 2.81 2.87 2.04
N HIS A 35 3.24 1.68 1.61
CA HIS A 35 2.84 1.10 0.33
C HIS A 35 1.34 0.77 0.32
N ALA A 36 0.84 0.07 1.34
CA ALA A 36 -0.58 -0.26 1.48
C ALA A 36 -1.47 0.99 1.46
N ASN A 37 -1.06 2.04 2.19
CA ASN A 37 -1.76 3.33 2.19
C ASN A 37 -1.76 3.96 0.79
N SER A 38 -0.68 3.80 0.03
CA SER A 38 -0.55 4.34 -1.31
C SER A 38 -1.48 3.65 -2.30
N GLU A 39 -1.62 2.33 -2.25
CA GLU A 39 -2.58 1.61 -3.10
C GLU A 39 -4.02 2.03 -2.78
N LEU A 40 -4.36 2.12 -1.49
CA LEU A 40 -5.70 2.55 -1.06
C LEU A 40 -6.01 3.99 -1.47
N MET A 41 -5.09 4.92 -1.24
CA MET A 41 -5.29 6.33 -1.59
C MET A 41 -5.26 6.55 -3.10
N GLY A 42 -4.45 5.79 -3.84
CA GLY A 42 -4.44 5.79 -5.29
C GLY A 42 -5.78 5.36 -5.87
N ALA A 43 -6.35 4.24 -5.37
CA ALA A 43 -7.69 3.82 -5.74
C ALA A 43 -8.77 4.87 -5.41
N LEU A 44 -8.62 5.60 -4.30
CA LEU A 44 -9.58 6.63 -3.91
C LEU A 44 -9.59 7.83 -4.90
N THR A 45 -8.48 8.14 -5.56
CA THR A 45 -8.43 9.21 -6.57
C THR A 45 -9.34 8.90 -7.77
N GLU A 46 -9.51 7.62 -8.12
CA GLU A 46 -10.35 7.17 -9.24
C GLU A 46 -11.85 7.45 -9.03
N ARG A 47 -12.29 7.57 -7.77
CA ARG A 47 -13.69 7.83 -7.39
C ARG A 47 -14.30 8.99 -8.16
N ASP A 48 -13.53 10.05 -8.39
CA ASP A 48 -14.01 11.27 -9.00
C ASP A 48 -14.18 11.15 -10.53
N TRP A 49 -13.52 10.15 -11.15
CA TRP A 49 -13.46 9.94 -12.59
C TRP A 49 -14.22 8.71 -13.10
N ILE A 50 -14.36 7.64 -12.31
CA ILE A 50 -15.17 6.46 -12.66
C ILE A 50 -16.58 6.83 -13.20
N PRO A 51 -17.31 7.80 -12.60
CA PRO A 51 -18.61 8.21 -13.13
C PRO A 51 -18.50 8.91 -14.50
N LYS A 52 -17.42 9.66 -14.72
CA LYS A 52 -17.17 10.53 -15.89
C LYS A 52 -16.40 9.85 -17.02
N THR A 53 -15.94 8.61 -16.83
CA THR A 53 -15.13 7.89 -17.82
C THR A 53 -15.84 7.80 -19.18
N PRO A 54 -15.18 8.23 -20.30
CA PRO A 54 -15.79 8.25 -21.62
C PRO A 54 -15.90 6.84 -22.21
N GLY A 55 -17.14 6.40 -22.43
CA GLY A 55 -17.44 5.12 -23.05
C GLY A 55 -17.26 3.91 -22.13
N LEU A 56 -17.99 2.84 -22.43
CA LEU A 56 -18.03 1.64 -21.58
C LEU A 56 -16.70 0.89 -21.55
N ARG A 57 -15.92 0.90 -22.65
CA ARG A 57 -14.61 0.23 -22.71
C ARG A 57 -13.64 0.78 -21.68
N HIS A 58 -13.44 2.09 -21.64
CA HIS A 58 -12.55 2.72 -20.66
C HIS A 58 -13.09 2.56 -19.24
N LYS A 59 -14.42 2.64 -19.07
CA LYS A 59 -15.05 2.47 -17.75
C LYS A 59 -14.79 1.08 -17.16
N MET A 60 -14.87 0.03 -17.99
CA MET A 60 -14.50 -1.33 -17.55
C MET A 60 -13.03 -1.42 -17.15
N ALA A 61 -12.13 -0.82 -17.93
CA ALA A 61 -10.69 -0.84 -17.64
C ALA A 61 -10.35 -0.13 -16.32
N VAL A 62 -10.90 1.07 -16.09
CA VAL A 62 -10.69 1.82 -14.83
C VAL A 62 -11.26 1.05 -13.64
N LEU A 63 -12.48 0.50 -13.75
CA LEU A 63 -13.07 -0.28 -12.67
C LEU A 63 -12.21 -1.50 -12.31
N ALA A 64 -11.71 -2.23 -13.31
CA ALA A 64 -10.83 -3.37 -13.09
C ALA A 64 -9.53 -2.94 -12.40
N LYS A 65 -8.87 -1.87 -12.89
CA LYS A 65 -7.68 -1.29 -12.25
C LYS A 65 -7.96 -0.90 -10.79
N THR A 66 -9.01 -0.12 -10.54
CA THR A 66 -9.36 0.31 -9.17
C THR A 66 -9.63 -0.89 -8.25
N GLN A 67 -10.27 -1.95 -8.75
CA GLN A 67 -10.47 -3.19 -8.00
C GLN A 67 -9.13 -3.85 -7.65
N ASP A 68 -8.20 -3.92 -8.60
CA ASP A 68 -6.87 -4.50 -8.37
C ASP A 68 -6.09 -3.69 -7.31
N GLU A 69 -6.08 -2.35 -7.37
CA GLU A 69 -5.37 -1.53 -6.37
C GLU A 69 -5.94 -1.72 -4.95
N ILE A 70 -7.27 -1.83 -4.82
CA ILE A 70 -7.89 -2.14 -3.53
C ILE A 70 -7.47 -3.53 -3.04
N GLY A 71 -7.37 -4.51 -3.95
CA GLY A 71 -6.87 -5.84 -3.68
C GLY A 71 -5.41 -5.83 -3.23
N HIS A 72 -4.53 -5.09 -3.93
CA HIS A 72 -3.13 -4.92 -3.57
C HIS A 72 -2.99 -4.30 -2.17
N GLY A 73 -3.70 -3.20 -1.91
CA GLY A 73 -3.71 -2.56 -0.59
C GLY A 73 -4.18 -3.52 0.50
N HIS A 74 -5.23 -4.32 0.25
CA HIS A 74 -5.71 -5.32 1.20
C HIS A 74 -4.64 -6.34 1.58
N LEU A 75 -3.95 -6.91 0.58
CA LEU A 75 -2.87 -7.88 0.78
C LEU A 75 -1.69 -7.27 1.55
N LEU A 76 -1.26 -6.06 1.19
CA LEU A 76 -0.18 -5.36 1.87
C LEU A 76 -0.52 -5.07 3.33
N TYR A 77 -1.76 -4.68 3.64
CA TYR A 77 -2.19 -4.51 5.03
C TYR A 77 -2.17 -5.81 5.83
N MET A 78 -2.46 -6.96 5.21
CA MET A 78 -2.35 -8.26 5.88
C MET A 78 -0.90 -8.58 6.19
N ILE A 79 0.00 -8.47 5.21
CA ILE A 79 1.44 -8.70 5.39
C ILE A 79 2.01 -7.77 6.46
N ALA A 80 1.66 -6.48 6.44
CA ALA A 80 2.09 -5.53 7.47
C ALA A 80 1.55 -5.89 8.87
N ALA A 81 0.32 -6.41 8.96
CA ALA A 81 -0.27 -6.82 10.23
C ALA A 81 0.43 -8.06 10.80
N ASP A 82 0.87 -8.99 9.95
CA ASP A 82 1.60 -10.20 10.36
C ASP A 82 2.95 -9.87 11.01
N LEU A 83 3.53 -8.70 10.73
CA LEU A 83 4.74 -8.22 11.41
C LEU A 83 4.50 -7.81 12.88
N GLY A 84 3.24 -7.67 13.31
CA GLY A 84 2.86 -7.46 14.71
C GLY A 84 3.08 -6.04 15.27
N VAL A 85 3.47 -5.06 14.44
CA VAL A 85 3.73 -3.68 14.89
C VAL A 85 2.42 -2.89 15.08
N LYS A 86 1.48 -3.04 14.14
CA LYS A 86 0.11 -2.50 14.22
C LYS A 86 -0.86 -3.50 13.60
N THR A 87 -2.09 -3.50 14.10
CA THR A 87 -3.20 -4.16 13.42
C THR A 87 -3.60 -3.38 12.17
N ARG A 88 -4.27 -4.06 11.21
CA ARG A 88 -4.86 -3.40 10.04
C ARG A 88 -5.77 -2.22 10.42
N THR A 89 -6.57 -2.36 11.47
CA THR A 89 -7.46 -1.30 11.95
C THR A 89 -6.67 -0.06 12.38
N GLN A 90 -5.62 -0.25 13.19
CA GLN A 90 -4.77 0.86 13.63
C GLN A 90 -4.07 1.57 12.46
N MET A 91 -3.60 0.83 11.45
CA MET A 91 -3.01 1.44 10.24
C MET A 91 -4.01 2.33 9.49
N LEU A 92 -5.24 1.86 9.33
CA LEU A 92 -6.31 2.64 8.68
C LEU A 92 -6.74 3.85 9.51
N GLU A 93 -6.85 3.70 10.83
CA GLU A 93 -7.16 4.81 11.74
C GLU A 93 -6.07 5.89 11.69
N ASP A 94 -4.80 5.50 11.66
CA ASP A 94 -3.67 6.43 11.52
C ASP A 94 -3.68 7.13 10.15
N LEU A 95 -4.02 6.42 9.07
CA LEU A 95 -4.19 7.02 7.74
C LEU A 95 -5.29 8.07 7.73
N PHE A 96 -6.47 7.74 8.26
CA PHE A 96 -7.61 8.68 8.29
C PHE A 96 -7.37 9.85 9.25
N ALA A 97 -6.58 9.64 10.31
CA ALA A 97 -6.16 10.70 11.22
C ALA A 97 -5.00 11.55 10.68
N GLY A 98 -4.44 11.22 9.50
CA GLY A 98 -3.32 11.94 8.90
C GLY A 98 -1.98 11.75 9.63
N LYS A 99 -1.83 10.65 10.38
CA LYS A 99 -0.62 10.32 11.16
C LYS A 99 0.37 9.47 10.35
N SER A 100 -0.11 8.71 9.36
CA SER A 100 0.72 7.93 8.46
C SER A 100 0.90 8.62 7.11
N ARG A 101 1.80 8.08 6.28
CA ARG A 101 2.14 8.65 4.97
C ARG A 101 1.73 7.70 3.84
N PHE A 102 1.57 8.28 2.66
CA PHE A 102 1.41 7.62 1.37
C PHE A 102 2.11 8.45 0.29
N HIS A 103 2.24 7.91 -0.92
CA HIS A 103 2.95 8.58 -2.00
C HIS A 103 2.37 9.97 -2.32
N ASN A 104 3.28 10.94 -2.47
CA ASN A 104 2.91 12.35 -2.69
C ASN A 104 2.08 12.55 -3.97
N VAL A 105 2.24 11.70 -5.00
CA VAL A 105 1.52 11.79 -6.28
C VAL A 105 -0.01 11.79 -6.10
N PHE A 106 -0.53 11.15 -5.06
CA PHE A 106 -1.98 11.07 -4.82
C PHE A 106 -2.57 12.31 -4.15
N HIS A 107 -1.76 13.33 -3.86
CA HIS A 107 -2.25 14.64 -3.42
C HIS A 107 -2.60 15.58 -4.59
N TYR A 108 -2.18 15.24 -5.81
CA TYR A 108 -2.44 16.04 -6.99
C TYR A 108 -3.82 15.71 -7.57
N ARG A 109 -4.54 16.75 -8.01
CA ARG A 109 -5.88 16.60 -8.56
C ARG A 109 -5.81 16.27 -10.05
N ALA A 110 -6.45 15.18 -10.48
CA ALA A 110 -6.75 14.93 -11.89
C ALA A 110 -7.90 15.84 -12.35
N VAL A 111 -7.62 16.77 -13.26
CA VAL A 111 -8.55 17.81 -13.74
C VAL A 111 -9.22 17.41 -15.06
N THR A 112 -8.51 16.65 -15.89
CA THR A 112 -9.00 16.11 -17.16
C THR A 112 -9.02 14.58 -17.14
N TRP A 113 -9.77 13.97 -18.06
CA TRP A 113 -9.71 12.52 -18.24
C TRP A 113 -8.29 12.06 -18.58
N GLY A 114 -7.55 12.87 -19.35
CA GLY A 114 -6.15 12.61 -19.70
C GLY A 114 -5.19 12.61 -18.51
N ASP A 115 -5.56 13.26 -17.39
CA ASP A 115 -4.75 13.24 -16.18
C ASP A 115 -4.97 11.96 -15.36
N GLN A 116 -6.06 11.22 -15.63
CA GLN A 116 -6.42 9.98 -14.94
C GLN A 116 -5.79 8.73 -15.58
N VAL A 117 -5.53 8.78 -16.90
CA VAL A 117 -4.98 7.66 -17.69
C VAL A 117 -3.46 7.68 -17.74
#